data_AF-P81124-F1
#
_entry.id   AF-P81124-F1
#
_cell.length_a   1.000
_cell.length_b   1.000
_cell.length_c   1.000
_cell.angle_alpha   90.00
_cell.angle_beta   90.00
_cell.angle_gamma   90.00
#
_symmetry.space_group_name_H-M   'P 1'
#
loop_
_entity.id
_entity.type
_entity.pdbx_description
1 polymer ?
#
loop_
_entity_poly.entity_id
_entity_poly.type
_entity_poly.pdbx_seq_one_letter_code
_entity_poly.pdbx_strand_id
1 'polypeptide(L)'
;RTCPYAQRARLIIAAKGISADLVNVDLNKKPDHFFDLNPYGEVPVVLHNGGHVYESLIAAEYLEEAFPDPPLFAKEALVRANERIYFNHATK
;
A
#
# COMPACT_ATOMS: atom_id res chain seq x y z
N ARG A 1 -0.76 10.61 10.04
CA ARG A 1 -1.49 11.08 8.83
C ARG A 1 -0.58 11.59 7.69
N THR A 2 0.62 12.11 7.98
CA THR A 2 1.46 12.89 7.05
C THR A 2 2.37 12.10 6.09
N CYS A 3 2.54 10.79 6.26
CA CYS A 3 3.46 10.02 5.40
C CYS A 3 2.88 9.86 3.98
N PRO A 4 3.58 10.33 2.92
CA PRO A 4 3.12 10.20 1.53
C PRO A 4 3.12 8.75 1.05
N TYR A 5 4.03 7.92 1.55
CA TYR A 5 4.07 6.48 1.25
C TYR A 5 2.85 5.75 1.81
N ALA A 6 2.46 6.06 3.05
CA ALA A 6 1.23 5.51 3.65
C ALA A 6 -0.04 6.04 2.95
N GLN A 7 0.02 7.23 2.35
CA GLN A 7 -1.09 7.78 1.58
C GLN A 7 -1.40 6.95 0.33
N ARG A 8 -0.40 6.32 -0.31
CA ARG A 8 -0.60 5.42 -1.46
C ARG A 8 -1.58 4.30 -1.13
N ALA A 9 -1.33 3.56 -0.05
CA ALA A 9 -2.21 2.48 0.40
C ALA A 9 -3.63 3.00 0.74
N ARG A 10 -3.73 4.15 1.43
CA ARG A 10 -5.03 4.76 1.74
C ARG A 10 -5.82 5.15 0.49
N LEU A 11 -5.16 5.68 -0.53
CA LEU A 11 -5.80 6.06 -1.78
C LEU A 11 -6.35 4.83 -2.51
N ILE A 12 -5.60 3.72 -2.52
CA ILE A 12 -6.06 2.47 -3.13
C ILE A 12 -7.25 1.89 -2.36
N ILE A 13 -7.18 1.85 -1.02
CA ILE A 13 -8.29 1.42 -0.16
C ILE A 13 -9.54 2.23 -0.47
N ALA A 14 -9.41 3.56 -0.54
CA ALA A 14 -10.53 4.45 -0.84
C ALA A 14 -11.07 4.26 -2.28
N ALA A 15 -10.18 4.17 -3.28
CA ALA A 15 -10.57 3.99 -4.68
C ALA A 15 -11.30 2.66 -4.91
N LYS A 16 -10.94 1.62 -4.16
CA LYS A 16 -11.56 0.31 -4.25
C LYS A 16 -12.79 0.13 -3.35
N GLY A 17 -13.08 1.09 -2.47
CA GLY A 17 -14.18 0.97 -1.51
C GLY A 17 -13.95 -0.13 -0.45
N ILE A 18 -12.69 -0.43 -0.12
CA ILE A 18 -12.36 -1.45 0.87
C ILE A 18 -12.69 -0.91 2.26
N SER A 19 -13.47 -1.67 3.04
CA SER A 19 -13.65 -1.40 4.47
C SER A 19 -12.41 -1.85 5.23
N ALA A 20 -11.63 -0.90 5.73
CA ALA A 20 -10.38 -1.17 6.45
C ALA A 20 -10.22 -0.27 7.69
N ASP A 21 -9.67 -0.84 8.75
CA ASP A 21 -9.32 -0.09 9.95
C ASP A 21 -8.00 0.68 9.75
N LEU A 22 -8.05 2.00 9.95
CA LEU A 22 -6.89 2.87 9.83
C LEU A 22 -6.21 3.10 11.18
N VAL A 23 -5.14 2.34 11.43
CA VAL A 23 -4.29 2.53 12.62
C VAL A 23 -3.23 3.60 12.33
N ASN A 24 -3.26 4.71 13.07
CA ASN A 24 -2.21 5.72 12.98
C ASN A 24 -1.07 5.37 13.94
N VAL A 25 0.15 5.33 13.40
CA VAL A 25 1.39 5.11 14.17
C VAL A 25 2.12 6.45 14.30
N ASP A 26 2.57 6.77 15.51
CA ASP A 26 3.50 7.88 15.75
C ASP A 26 4.91 7.45 15.28
N LEU A 27 5.44 8.16 14.29
CA LEU A 27 6.74 7.83 13.69
C LEU A 27 7.92 8.14 14.62
N ASN A 28 7.74 9.01 15.61
CA ASN A 28 8.77 9.31 16.62
C ASN A 28 8.72 8.33 17.78
N LYS A 29 7.58 7.66 17.98
CA LYS A 29 7.33 6.74 19.09
C LYS A 29 6.52 5.54 18.62
N LYS A 30 7.16 4.69 17.83
CA LYS A 30 6.55 3.45 17.31
C LYS A 30 6.45 2.45 18.47
N PRO A 31 5.32 1.73 18.59
CA PRO A 31 5.21 0.69 19.60
C PRO A 31 6.10 -0.50 19.24
N ASP A 32 6.64 -1.21 20.23
CA ASP A 32 7.67 -2.25 20.02
C ASP A 32 7.19 -3.38 19.08
N HIS A 33 5.93 -3.81 19.22
CA HIS A 33 5.33 -4.83 18.36
C HIS A 33 5.22 -4.42 16.88
N PHE A 34 5.43 -3.13 16.55
CA PHE A 34 5.43 -2.69 15.16
C PHE A 34 6.63 -3.25 14.39
N PHE A 35 7.75 -3.49 15.07
CA PHE A 35 8.96 -4.05 14.46
C PHE A 35 8.80 -5.54 14.08
N ASP A 36 7.84 -6.24 14.70
CA ASP A 36 7.46 -7.60 14.29
C ASP A 36 6.69 -7.61 12.95
N LEU A 37 6.06 -6.49 12.59
CA LEU A 37 5.31 -6.32 11.34
C LEU A 37 6.15 -5.74 10.20
N ASN A 38 7.10 -4.87 10.54
CA ASN A 38 8.08 -4.35 9.62
C ASN A 38 9.40 -4.14 10.37
N PRO A 39 10.45 -4.94 10.11
CA PRO A 39 11.72 -4.84 10.83
C PRO A 39 12.41 -3.47 10.63
N TYR A 40 12.09 -2.73 9.57
CA TYR A 40 12.58 -1.37 9.34
C TYR A 40 11.80 -0.31 10.13
N GLY A 41 10.67 -0.69 10.72
CA GLY A 41 9.80 0.21 11.46
C GLY A 41 9.17 1.30 10.58
N GLU A 42 8.94 1.02 9.29
CA GLU A 42 8.38 1.99 8.35
C GLU A 42 6.89 1.74 8.09
N VAL A 43 6.19 2.78 7.63
CA VAL A 43 4.79 2.73 7.21
C VAL A 43 4.67 2.94 5.70
N PRO A 44 3.68 2.35 5.02
CA PRO A 44 2.57 1.57 5.55
C PRO A 44 2.91 0.10 5.81
N VAL A 45 2.11 -0.53 6.69
CA VAL A 45 1.94 -1.97 6.79
C VAL A 45 0.47 -2.26 6.55
N VAL A 46 0.17 -3.23 5.69
CA VAL A 46 -1.19 -3.75 5.45
C VAL A 46 -1.31 -5.09 6.16
N LEU A 47 -2.30 -5.20 7.04
CA LEU A 47 -2.66 -6.44 7.72
C LEU A 47 -3.86 -7.05 7.02
N HIS A 48 -3.75 -8.29 6.55
CA HIS A 48 -4.85 -8.96 5.84
C HIS A 48 -4.71 -10.48 5.93
N ASN A 49 -5.82 -11.18 6.19
CA ASN A 49 -5.89 -12.65 6.27
C ASN A 49 -4.82 -13.32 7.18
N GLY A 50 -4.53 -12.71 8.33
CA GLY A 50 -3.54 -13.21 9.28
C GLY A 50 -2.08 -12.98 8.89
N GLY A 51 -1.83 -12.36 7.73
CA GLY A 51 -0.50 -11.94 7.27
C GLY A 51 -0.33 -10.42 7.29
N HIS A 52 0.87 -9.98 6.93
CA HIS A 52 1.20 -8.57 6.76
C HIS A 52 2.07 -8.34 5.52
N VAL A 53 1.94 -7.15 4.93
CA VAL A 53 2.74 -6.70 3.79
C VAL A 53 3.20 -5.26 4.06
N TYR A 54 4.50 -5.01 3.92
CA TYR A 54 5.09 -3.66 3.98
C TYR A 54 5.71 -3.31 2.62
N GLU A 55 6.40 -2.18 2.55
CA GLU A 55 6.79 -1.47 1.31
C GLU A 55 5.60 -0.86 0.57
N SER A 56 5.55 0.48 0.47
CA SER A 56 4.34 1.17 0.01
C SER A 56 3.86 0.78 -1.40
N LEU A 57 4.79 0.45 -2.30
CA LEU A 57 4.46 0.00 -3.66
C LEU A 57 4.04 -1.47 -3.68
N ILE A 58 4.69 -2.33 -2.90
CA ILE A 58 4.33 -3.75 -2.81
C ILE A 58 2.97 -3.90 -2.11
N ALA A 59 2.73 -3.15 -1.04
CA ALA A 59 1.43 -3.08 -0.38
C ALA A 59 0.32 -2.56 -1.32
N ALA A 60 0.64 -1.61 -2.19
CA ALA A 60 -0.27 -1.12 -3.22
C ALA A 60 -0.61 -2.20 -4.26
N GLU A 61 0.40 -2.92 -4.77
CA GLU A 61 0.21 -4.05 -5.69
C GLU A 61 -0.59 -5.18 -5.04
N TYR A 62 -0.29 -5.51 -3.79
CA TYR A 62 -1.04 -6.49 -3.01
C TYR A 62 -2.53 -6.13 -2.90
N LEU A 63 -2.84 -4.86 -2.61
CA LEU A 63 -4.23 -4.39 -2.54
C LEU A 63 -4.92 -4.42 -3.92
N GLU A 64 -4.19 -4.17 -5.00
CA GLU A 64 -4.71 -4.33 -6.37
C GLU A 64 -5.09 -5.78 -6.66
N GLU A 65 -4.24 -6.73 -6.31
CA GLU A 65 -4.44 -8.15 -6.60
C GLU A 65 -5.47 -8.80 -5.66
N ALA A 66 -5.45 -8.46 -4.37
CA ALA A 66 -6.36 -9.01 -3.37
C ALA A 66 -7.81 -8.49 -3.53
N PHE A 67 -7.99 -7.30 -4.10
CA PHE A 67 -9.29 -6.67 -4.31
C PHE A 67 -9.40 -6.21 -5.78
N PRO A 68 -9.64 -7.13 -6.73
CA PRO A 68 -9.52 -6.85 -8.16
C PRO A 68 -10.59 -5.91 -8.73
N ASP A 69 -11.68 -5.65 -7.99
CA ASP A 69 -12.77 -4.77 -8.43
C ASP A 69 -12.91 -3.55 -7.51
N PRO A 70 -12.99 -2.32 -8.07
CA PRO A 70 -12.69 -1.98 -9.47
C PRO A 70 -11.19 -2.15 -9.80
N PRO A 71 -10.85 -2.52 -11.06
CA PRO A 71 -9.47 -2.57 -11.51
C PRO A 71 -8.91 -1.14 -11.60
N LEU A 72 -7.73 -0.90 -11.03
CA LEU A 72 -7.08 0.42 -11.07
C LEU A 72 -6.09 0.55 -12.24
N PHE A 73 -5.59 -0.58 -12.75
CA PHE A 73 -4.77 -0.61 -13.95
C PHE A 73 -5.58 -0.95 -15.21
N ALA A 74 -5.04 -0.57 -16.36
CA ALA A 74 -5.56 -1.04 -17.64
C ALA A 74 -5.47 -2.57 -17.76
N LYS A 75 -6.48 -3.17 -18.42
CA LYS A 75 -6.50 -4.61 -18.71
C LYS A 75 -5.52 -4.99 -19.82
N GLU A 76 -5.29 -4.09 -20.77
CA GLU A 76 -4.39 -4.29 -21.90
C GLU A 76 -2.92 -4.22 -21.44
N ALA A 77 -2.11 -5.19 -21.87
CA ALA A 77 -0.79 -5.43 -21.29
C ALA A 77 0.20 -4.29 -21.55
N LEU A 78 0.21 -3.72 -22.76
CA LEU A 78 1.11 -2.64 -23.12
C LEU A 78 0.74 -1.35 -22.39
N VAL A 79 -0.55 -1.00 -22.33
CA VAL A 79 -1.00 0.17 -21.57
C VAL A 79 -0.66 0.03 -20.09
N ARG A 80 -0.91 -1.13 -19.47
CA ARG A 80 -0.54 -1.38 -18.07
C ARG A 80 0.96 -1.32 -17.82
N ALA A 81 1.78 -1.78 -18.76
CA ALA A 81 3.23 -1.64 -18.67
C ALA A 81 3.66 -0.16 -18.70
N ASN A 82 3.06 0.65 -19.56
CA ASN A 82 3.31 2.09 -19.61
C ASN A 82 2.87 2.80 -18.33
N GLU A 83 1.69 2.48 -17.78
CA GLU A 83 1.23 2.98 -16.46
C GLU A 83 2.26 2.67 -15.35
N ARG A 84 2.77 1.44 -15.31
CA ARG A 84 3.82 1.03 -14.35
C ARG A 84 5.13 1.79 -14.55
N ILE A 85 5.53 2.09 -15.79
CA ILE A 85 6.72 2.91 -16.07
C ILE A 85 6.56 4.32 -15.49
N TYR A 86 5.39 4.95 -15.65
CA TYR A 86 5.13 6.26 -15.04
C TYR A 86 5.27 6.22 -13.53
N PHE A 87 4.72 5.20 -12.86
CA PHE A 87 4.88 5.05 -11.42
C PHE A 87 6.34 4.84 -11.01
N ASN A 88 7.08 3.99 -11.72
CA ASN A 88 8.48 3.75 -11.44
C ASN A 88 9.34 5.03 -11.55
N HIS A 89 9.05 5.90 -12.52
CA HIS A 89 9.73 7.19 -12.64
C HIS A 89 9.34 8.18 -11.52
N ALA A 90 8.12 8.11 -11.01
CA ALA A 90 7.64 8.98 -9.93
C ALA A 90 8.10 8.54 -8.52
N THR A 91 8.64 7.32 -8.39
CA THR A 91 9.06 6.76 -7.09
C THR A 91 10.56 6.57 -6.92
N LYS A 92 11.34 6.76 -7.99
CA LYS A 92 12.80 6.88 -7.91
C LYS A 92 13.20 8.27 -7.42
#